data_AF-A0A958LCX7-F1
#
_entry.id   AF-A0A958LCX7-F1
#
_cell.length_a   1.000
_cell.length_b   1.000
_cell.length_c   1.000
_cell.angle_alpha   90.00
_cell.angle_beta   90.00
_cell.angle_gamma   90.00
#
_symmetry.space_group_name_H-M   'P 1'
#
loop_
_entity.id
_entity.type
_entity.pdbx_description
1 polymer ?
#
loop_
_entity_poly.entity_id
_entity_poly.type
_entity_poly.pdbx_seq_one_letter_code
_entity_poly.pdbx_strand_id
1 'polypeptide(L)'
;MRSVTVLNRLRFRVIIQSVTHGPSRFLRFAVLSALLALLAGAGVARAETYVNEFPVSDALRGRVDFWKLVFTKYGKNEAVFHHRDYPEIIYSVLDFSRYQEVLPPKAFAKERARILDRETDQIKQALLSLAKGRAPSSELEQRIKELFQQHGIDNSRSYRDAATDKQIRSQTGIRERFQEGIQRSGRYLHAIEQIFEQADLPKGLSRLPLVESSFDYNAYSSAGAAGIWQ
;
A
#
# COMPACT_ATOMS: atom_id res chain seq x y z
N MET A 1 -32.69 -75.85 -38.32
CA MET A 1 -33.99 -76.10 -38.99
C MET A 1 -34.87 -74.88 -38.70
N ARG A 2 -35.23 -74.08 -39.73
CA ARG A 2 -36.61 -73.93 -40.28
C ARG A 2 -37.64 -73.67 -39.16
N SER A 3 -38.53 -72.69 -39.18
CA SER A 3 -39.00 -71.71 -40.17
C SER A 3 -40.21 -71.01 -39.54
N VAL A 4 -40.60 -69.85 -40.08
CA VAL A 4 -42.00 -69.43 -40.34
C VAL A 4 -42.86 -69.03 -39.12
N THR A 5 -43.19 -67.75 -38.94
CA THR A 5 -44.31 -66.96 -39.52
C THR A 5 -45.71 -67.41 -39.04
N VAL A 6 -46.49 -66.44 -38.58
CA VAL A 6 -47.86 -66.08 -39.03
C VAL A 6 -48.76 -65.64 -37.87
N LEU A 7 -49.25 -64.41 -38.05
CA LEU A 7 -50.32 -63.68 -37.36
C LEU A 7 -51.53 -64.51 -36.94
N ASN A 8 -52.20 -64.04 -35.89
CA ASN A 8 -53.66 -64.09 -35.85
C ASN A 8 -54.27 -62.75 -35.41
N ARG A 9 -55.35 -62.36 -36.09
CA ARG A 9 -56.13 -61.12 -35.96
C ARG A 9 -57.24 -61.28 -34.92
N LEU A 10 -57.70 -60.18 -34.31
CA LEU A 10 -59.12 -59.87 -33.93
C LEU A 10 -59.11 -58.52 -33.14
N ARG A 11 -59.48 -57.38 -33.74
CA ARG A 11 -60.80 -56.71 -33.81
C ARG A 11 -61.47 -56.33 -32.46
N PHE A 12 -61.85 -55.04 -32.40
CA PHE A 12 -62.99 -54.34 -31.73
C PHE A 12 -62.51 -53.13 -30.91
N ARG A 13 -62.59 -51.89 -31.39
CA ARG A 13 -63.72 -50.95 -31.59
C ARG A 13 -64.24 -50.29 -30.28
N VAL A 14 -63.71 -49.09 -30.02
CA VAL A 14 -64.36 -47.78 -29.69
C VAL A 14 -65.50 -47.73 -28.68
N ILE A 15 -65.40 -46.79 -27.70
CA ILE A 15 -66.40 -45.76 -27.26
C ILE A 15 -65.70 -44.87 -26.20
N ILE A 16 -65.25 -43.64 -26.53
CA ILE A 16 -65.88 -42.33 -26.31
C ILE A 16 -66.41 -42.08 -24.89
N GLN A 17 -65.70 -41.25 -24.12
CA GLN A 17 -66.33 -40.16 -23.36
C GLN A 17 -65.44 -38.91 -23.42
N SER A 18 -65.99 -37.87 -24.04
CA SER A 18 -65.49 -36.50 -24.07
C SER A 18 -66.03 -35.74 -22.85
N VAL A 19 -65.14 -35.15 -22.05
CA VAL A 19 -65.48 -34.04 -21.17
C VAL A 19 -64.58 -32.86 -21.53
N THR A 20 -65.17 -31.90 -22.21
CA THR A 20 -64.64 -30.58 -22.51
C THR A 20 -64.84 -29.66 -21.33
N HIS A 21 -63.81 -29.08 -20.70
CA HIS A 21 -63.91 -27.81 -19.97
C HIS A 21 -62.56 -27.08 -19.92
N GLY A 22 -62.47 -25.95 -20.64
CA GLY A 22 -61.79 -24.73 -20.20
C GLY A 22 -60.27 -24.63 -20.33
N PRO A 23 -59.74 -23.77 -21.23
CA PRO A 23 -58.32 -23.43 -21.25
C PRO A 23 -57.99 -22.39 -20.15
N SER A 24 -56.70 -22.19 -19.89
CA SER A 24 -56.10 -20.97 -19.32
C SER A 24 -55.98 -20.82 -17.80
N ARG A 25 -55.13 -21.63 -17.15
CA ARG A 25 -54.46 -21.19 -15.90
C ARG A 25 -52.96 -21.48 -15.80
N PHE A 26 -52.39 -22.30 -16.68
CA PHE A 26 -50.96 -22.66 -16.64
C PHE A 26 -50.04 -21.77 -17.49
N LEU A 27 -50.57 -20.83 -18.28
CA LEU A 27 -49.78 -19.94 -19.14
C LEU A 27 -49.57 -18.52 -18.58
N ARG A 28 -49.77 -18.31 -17.27
CA ARG A 28 -49.47 -17.03 -16.60
C ARG A 28 -48.28 -17.08 -15.64
N PHE A 29 -47.74 -18.26 -15.35
CA PHE A 29 -46.53 -18.38 -14.53
C PHE A 29 -45.23 -18.52 -15.33
N ALA A 30 -45.29 -18.91 -16.61
CA ALA A 30 -44.08 -19.01 -17.44
C ALA A 30 -43.57 -17.66 -17.97
N VAL A 31 -44.42 -16.62 -18.02
CA VAL A 31 -44.02 -15.28 -18.50
C VAL A 31 -43.47 -14.39 -17.38
N LEU A 32 -43.84 -14.66 -16.11
CA LEU A 32 -43.32 -13.89 -14.98
C LEU A 32 -41.90 -14.31 -14.54
N SER A 33 -41.50 -15.56 -14.79
CA SER A 33 -40.14 -16.04 -14.51
C SER A 33 -39.12 -15.62 -15.57
N ALA A 34 -39.56 -15.39 -16.81
CA ALA A 34 -38.70 -14.87 -17.87
C ALA A 34 -38.42 -13.36 -17.73
N LEU A 35 -39.33 -12.60 -17.10
CA LEU A 35 -39.14 -11.17 -16.82
C LEU A 35 -38.32 -10.88 -15.55
N LEU A 36 -38.25 -11.81 -14.60
CA LEU A 36 -37.29 -11.71 -13.48
C LEU A 36 -35.86 -12.12 -13.89
N ALA A 37 -35.72 -13.01 -14.88
CA ALA A 37 -34.40 -13.40 -15.41
C ALA A 37 -33.78 -12.35 -16.34
N LEU A 38 -34.57 -11.40 -16.85
CA LEU A 38 -34.09 -10.24 -17.63
C LEU A 38 -33.82 -8.99 -16.77
N LEU A 39 -34.17 -9.01 -15.48
CA LEU A 39 -33.75 -8.01 -14.48
C LEU A 39 -32.49 -8.45 -13.70
N ALA A 40 -32.02 -9.68 -13.88
CA ALA A 40 -30.66 -10.09 -13.50
C ALA A 40 -29.62 -9.63 -14.56
N GLY A 41 -29.96 -8.57 -15.30
CA GLY A 41 -29.09 -7.91 -16.25
C GLY A 41 -27.85 -7.41 -15.54
N ALA A 42 -26.73 -8.01 -15.91
CA ALA A 42 -25.42 -7.37 -15.88
C ALA A 42 -25.06 -6.79 -14.50
N GLY A 43 -24.94 -7.67 -13.50
CA GLY A 43 -23.86 -7.52 -12.53
C GLY A 43 -22.53 -7.63 -13.27
N VAL A 44 -22.21 -6.66 -14.14
CA VAL A 44 -20.82 -6.39 -14.49
C VAL A 44 -20.22 -6.09 -13.13
N ALA A 45 -19.42 -7.01 -12.60
CA ALA A 45 -18.42 -6.64 -11.63
C ALA A 45 -17.67 -5.51 -12.31
N ARG A 46 -18.05 -4.27 -11.98
CA ARG A 46 -17.33 -3.09 -12.40
C ARG A 46 -15.99 -3.34 -11.75
N ALA A 47 -15.03 -3.84 -12.53
CA ALA A 47 -13.65 -3.72 -12.17
C ALA A 47 -13.54 -2.24 -11.89
N GLU A 48 -13.45 -1.86 -10.62
CA GLU A 48 -13.13 -0.50 -10.28
C GLU A 48 -11.77 -0.30 -10.94
N THR A 49 -11.80 0.32 -12.11
CA THR A 49 -10.61 0.88 -12.72
C THR A 49 -10.10 1.79 -11.64
N TYR A 50 -9.06 1.35 -10.94
CA TYR A 50 -8.42 2.12 -9.90
C TYR A 50 -7.87 3.35 -10.60
N VAL A 51 -8.68 4.41 -10.65
CA VAL A 51 -8.24 5.69 -11.15
C VAL A 51 -7.15 6.09 -10.18
N ASN A 52 -5.95 6.32 -10.70
CA ASN A 52 -4.89 6.85 -9.87
C ASN A 52 -5.27 8.30 -9.51
N GLU A 53 -6.04 8.46 -8.43
CA GLU A 53 -6.54 9.75 -7.93
C GLU A 53 -5.38 10.70 -7.60
N PHE A 54 -4.20 10.16 -7.32
CA PHE A 54 -3.00 10.90 -6.93
C PHE A 54 -1.79 10.46 -7.77
N PRO A 55 -1.71 10.88 -9.05
CA PRO A 55 -0.57 10.59 -9.88
C PRO A 55 0.70 11.20 -9.27
N VAL A 56 1.79 10.44 -9.28
CA VAL A 56 3.08 10.90 -8.77
C VAL A 56 3.95 11.27 -9.96
N SER A 57 4.35 12.54 -10.01
CA SER A 57 5.27 13.03 -11.03
C SER A 57 6.66 12.43 -10.86
N ASP A 58 7.44 12.41 -11.94
CA ASP A 58 8.83 11.92 -11.91
C ASP A 58 9.68 12.68 -10.87
N ALA A 59 9.44 13.99 -10.73
CA ALA A 59 10.11 14.84 -9.75
C ALA A 59 9.80 14.47 -8.28
N LEU A 60 8.65 13.84 -8.01
CA LEU A 60 8.27 13.39 -6.66
C LEU A 60 8.52 11.90 -6.43
N ARG A 61 8.81 11.14 -7.49
CA ARG A 61 8.93 9.68 -7.45
C ARG A 61 9.92 9.21 -6.38
N GLY A 62 11.12 9.78 -6.35
CA GLY A 62 12.17 9.45 -5.38
C GLY A 62 11.73 9.67 -3.93
N ARG A 63 11.11 10.83 -3.63
CA ARG A 63 10.57 11.13 -2.31
C ARG A 63 9.48 10.15 -1.89
N VAL A 64 8.55 9.83 -2.78
CA VAL A 64 7.47 8.88 -2.53
C VAL A 64 8.03 7.49 -2.26
N ASP A 65 9.00 7.03 -3.05
CA ASP A 65 9.61 5.72 -2.87
C ASP A 65 10.44 5.63 -1.59
N PHE A 66 11.15 6.69 -1.21
CA PHE A 66 11.79 6.77 0.10
C PHE A 66 10.78 6.62 1.25
N TRP A 67 9.67 7.38 1.23
CA TRP A 67 8.67 7.28 2.29
C TRP A 67 8.00 5.91 2.31
N LYS A 68 7.75 5.28 1.16
CA LYS A 68 7.29 3.89 1.13
C LYS A 68 8.24 2.98 1.91
N LEU A 69 9.56 3.09 1.72
CA LEU A 69 10.51 2.30 2.50
C LEU A 69 10.40 2.56 4.01
N VAL A 70 10.27 3.83 4.44
CA VAL A 70 10.13 4.20 5.86
C VAL A 70 8.85 3.63 6.49
N PHE A 71 7.75 3.63 5.73
CA PHE A 71 6.45 3.13 6.19
C PHE A 71 6.29 1.61 6.08
N THR A 72 6.98 0.93 5.15
CA THR A 72 6.72 -0.49 4.86
C THR A 72 7.90 -1.43 5.08
N LYS A 73 9.14 -0.94 5.03
CA LYS A 73 10.35 -1.76 5.10
C LYS A 73 11.08 -1.58 6.42
N TYR A 74 11.42 -0.33 6.77
CA TYR A 74 12.23 -0.04 7.94
C TYR A 74 11.37 0.05 9.20
N GLY A 75 11.80 -0.64 10.25
CA GLY A 75 11.14 -0.67 11.56
C GLY A 75 11.68 0.34 12.56
N LYS A 76 11.06 0.36 13.74
CA LYS A 76 11.37 1.29 14.86
C LYS A 76 12.82 1.23 15.38
N ASN A 77 13.52 0.14 15.07
CA ASN A 77 14.92 -0.09 15.48
C ASN A 77 15.93 0.22 14.38
N GLU A 78 15.47 0.66 13.21
CA GLU A 78 16.33 0.98 12.09
C GLU A 78 16.40 2.50 11.91
N ALA A 79 17.60 3.03 11.69
CA ALA A 79 17.82 4.43 11.33
C ALA A 79 18.38 4.51 9.91
N VAL A 80 17.64 5.17 9.03
CA VAL A 80 17.99 5.38 7.63
C VAL A 80 18.66 6.75 7.49
N PHE A 81 19.95 6.76 7.17
CA PHE A 81 20.68 7.99 6.88
C PHE A 81 20.48 8.38 5.42
N HIS A 82 20.03 9.60 5.17
CA HIS A 82 19.71 10.07 3.83
C HIS A 82 20.04 11.55 3.62
N HIS A 83 20.10 11.96 2.34
CA HIS A 83 20.21 13.37 1.97
C HIS A 83 18.87 14.09 2.24
N ARG A 84 18.89 15.28 2.83
CA ARG A 84 17.66 16.03 3.16
C ARG A 84 16.84 16.36 1.92
N ASP A 85 17.49 16.95 0.92
CA ASP A 85 16.78 17.45 -0.28
C ASP A 85 16.43 16.33 -1.27
N TYR A 86 17.18 15.21 -1.29
CA TYR A 86 16.97 14.02 -2.13
C TYR A 86 16.90 12.77 -1.23
N PRO A 87 15.81 12.55 -0.49
CA PRO A 87 15.75 11.50 0.53
C PRO A 87 15.94 10.08 -0.02
N GLU A 88 15.70 9.86 -1.32
CA GLU A 88 16.04 8.63 -2.03
C GLU A 88 17.56 8.33 -2.07
N ILE A 89 18.42 9.33 -1.83
CA ILE A 89 19.86 9.14 -1.61
C ILE A 89 20.05 8.66 -0.17
N ILE A 90 20.04 7.34 0.02
CA ILE A 90 20.27 6.67 1.30
C ILE A 90 21.76 6.35 1.44
N TYR A 91 22.43 7.03 2.37
CA TYR A 91 23.85 6.83 2.67
C TYR A 91 24.10 5.48 3.35
N SER A 92 23.33 5.19 4.40
CA SER A 92 23.46 3.98 5.19
C SER A 92 22.17 3.69 5.97
N VAL A 93 22.06 2.46 6.47
CA VAL A 93 21.00 2.03 7.37
C VAL A 93 21.64 1.31 8.54
N LEU A 94 21.31 1.75 9.76
CA LEU A 94 21.79 1.14 10.99
C LEU A 94 20.66 0.36 11.65
N ASP A 95 20.94 -0.88 12.08
CA ASP A 95 20.02 -1.73 12.83
C ASP A 95 20.43 -1.77 14.32
N PHE A 96 19.52 -1.34 15.19
CA PHE A 96 19.72 -1.29 16.64
C PHE A 96 19.07 -2.45 17.39
N SER A 97 18.49 -3.44 16.71
CA SER A 97 17.71 -4.52 17.34
C SER A 97 18.51 -5.28 18.40
N ARG A 98 19.78 -5.60 18.13
CA ARG A 98 20.67 -6.27 19.08
C ARG A 98 20.99 -5.44 20.32
N TYR A 99 21.08 -4.13 20.18
CA TYR A 99 21.34 -3.23 21.32
C TYR A 99 20.13 -3.13 22.24
N GLN A 100 18.92 -3.17 21.67
CA GLN A 100 17.69 -3.14 22.44
C GLN A 100 17.52 -4.39 23.32
N GLU A 101 18.01 -5.54 22.85
CA GLU A 101 17.93 -6.81 23.59
C GLU A 101 18.84 -6.85 24.82
N VAL A 102 19.97 -6.14 24.78
CA VAL A 102 21.04 -6.28 25.79
C VAL A 102 21.22 -5.05 26.69
N LEU A 103 20.72 -3.87 26.29
CA LEU A 103 20.91 -2.62 27.04
C LEU A 103 19.62 -2.17 27.75
N PRO A 104 19.69 -1.72 29.01
CA PRO A 104 18.60 -1.00 29.65
C PRO A 104 18.20 0.27 28.88
N PRO A 105 16.94 0.73 28.95
CA PRO A 105 16.42 1.81 28.09
C PRO A 105 17.27 3.10 28.07
N LYS A 106 17.74 3.55 29.24
CA LYS A 106 18.59 4.76 29.34
C LYS A 106 19.97 4.57 28.70
N ALA A 107 20.55 3.38 28.86
CA ALA A 107 21.85 3.05 28.26
C ALA A 107 21.72 2.89 26.74
N PHE A 108 20.64 2.24 26.29
CA PHE A 108 20.29 2.11 24.87
C PHE A 108 20.16 3.48 24.19
N ALA A 109 19.38 4.40 24.77
CA ALA A 109 19.19 5.74 24.20
C ALA A 109 20.52 6.50 24.07
N LYS A 110 21.38 6.40 25.08
CA LYS A 110 22.71 7.04 25.07
C LYS A 110 23.63 6.44 24.01
N GLU A 111 23.66 5.12 23.90
CA GLU A 111 24.52 4.44 22.92
C GLU A 111 24.02 4.65 21.49
N ARG A 112 22.70 4.61 21.28
CA ARG A 112 22.08 4.96 20.00
C ARG A 112 22.48 6.37 19.55
N ALA A 113 22.37 7.38 20.43
CA ALA A 113 22.77 8.75 20.10
C ALA A 113 24.24 8.82 19.63
N ARG A 114 25.16 8.19 20.38
CA ARG A 114 26.59 8.14 20.02
C ARG A 114 26.84 7.48 18.67
N ILE A 115 26.15 6.37 18.38
CA ILE A 115 26.29 5.66 17.10
C ILE A 115 25.78 6.54 15.96
N LEU A 116 24.64 7.22 16.13
CA LEU A 116 24.09 8.13 15.12
C LEU A 116 25.03 9.31 14.85
N ASP A 117 25.63 9.89 15.90
CA ASP A 117 26.60 10.98 15.76
C ASP A 117 27.85 10.52 14.98
N ARG A 118 28.40 9.35 15.33
CA ARG A 118 29.56 8.77 14.63
C ARG A 118 29.26 8.50 13.15
N GLU A 119 28.09 7.95 12.84
CA GLU A 119 27.68 7.68 11.45
C GLU A 119 27.54 8.99 10.66
N THR A 120 26.96 10.02 11.27
CA THR A 120 26.87 11.37 10.68
C THR A 120 28.26 11.90 10.33
N ASP A 121 29.22 11.79 11.27
CA ASP A 121 30.60 12.20 11.05
C ASP A 121 31.28 11.40 9.94
N GLN A 122 31.07 10.08 9.88
CA GLN A 122 31.63 9.22 8.82
C GLN A 122 31.12 9.62 7.44
N ILE A 123 29.80 9.80 7.28
CA ILE A 123 29.19 10.24 6.02
C ILE A 123 29.73 11.63 5.64
N LYS A 124 29.81 12.55 6.60
CA LYS A 124 30.35 13.89 6.39
C LYS A 124 31.80 13.86 5.91
N GLN A 125 32.66 13.06 6.52
CA GLN A 125 34.06 12.95 6.08
C GLN A 125 34.17 12.34 4.68
N ALA A 126 33.37 11.32 4.36
CA ALA A 126 33.32 10.75 3.02
C ALA A 126 32.91 11.79 1.97
N LEU A 127 31.86 12.57 2.23
CA LEU A 127 31.43 13.67 1.36
C LEU A 127 32.53 14.75 1.20
N LEU A 128 33.19 15.15 2.29
CA LEU A 128 34.30 16.13 2.22
C LEU A 128 35.52 15.59 1.47
N SER A 129 35.78 14.29 1.54
CA SER A 129 36.85 13.62 0.80
C SER A 129 36.55 13.66 -0.71
N LEU A 130 35.34 13.27 -1.11
CA LEU A 130 34.87 13.33 -2.50
C LEU A 130 34.82 14.77 -3.04
N ALA A 131 34.46 15.74 -2.19
CA ALA A 131 34.45 17.16 -2.56
C ALA A 131 35.83 17.68 -2.99
N LYS A 132 36.93 17.05 -2.52
CA LYS A 132 38.31 17.38 -2.90
C LYS A 132 38.74 16.76 -4.25
N GLY A 133 37.85 16.01 -4.91
CA GLY A 133 38.16 15.33 -6.17
C GLY A 133 39.03 14.08 -6.01
N ARG A 134 39.13 13.53 -4.79
CA ARG A 134 39.84 12.28 -4.54
C ARG A 134 39.05 11.11 -5.12
N ALA A 135 39.76 10.10 -5.61
CA ALA A 135 39.14 8.82 -5.93
C ALA A 135 38.56 8.20 -4.63
N PRO A 136 37.38 7.56 -4.69
CA PRO A 136 36.80 6.86 -3.55
C PRO A 136 37.76 5.78 -3.05
N SER A 137 37.98 5.77 -1.73
CA SER A 137 38.94 4.94 -1.02
C SER A 137 38.28 3.98 -0.02
N SER A 138 36.96 4.07 0.15
CA SER A 138 36.15 3.21 1.00
C SER A 138 34.86 2.82 0.30
N GLU A 139 34.20 1.75 0.77
CA GLU A 139 32.89 1.34 0.26
C GLU A 139 31.84 2.44 0.43
N LEU A 140 31.91 3.20 1.52
CA LEU A 140 31.01 4.34 1.76
C LEU A 140 31.23 5.45 0.73
N GLU A 141 32.48 5.85 0.48
CA GLU A 141 32.79 6.86 -0.54
C GLU A 141 32.39 6.39 -1.95
N GLN A 142 32.63 5.12 -2.28
CA GLN A 142 32.24 4.53 -3.56
C GLN A 142 30.71 4.58 -3.74
N ARG A 143 29.95 4.12 -2.73
CA ARG A 143 28.49 4.16 -2.74
C ARG A 143 27.95 5.59 -2.87
N ILE A 144 28.48 6.53 -2.09
CA ILE A 144 28.06 7.93 -2.15
C ILE A 144 28.29 8.49 -3.55
N LYS A 145 29.45 8.22 -4.14
CA LYS A 145 29.77 8.65 -5.50
C LYS A 145 28.78 8.09 -6.52
N GLU A 146 28.51 6.79 -6.47
CA GLU A 146 27.53 6.14 -7.36
C GLU A 146 26.12 6.75 -7.21
N LEU A 147 25.66 6.96 -5.97
CA LEU A 147 24.36 7.59 -5.71
C LEU A 147 24.31 9.00 -6.29
N PHE A 148 25.35 9.81 -6.11
CA PHE A 148 25.39 11.18 -6.64
C PHE A 148 25.45 11.19 -8.17
N GLN A 149 26.14 10.21 -8.79
CA GLN A 149 26.17 10.04 -10.25
C GLN A 149 24.79 9.71 -10.80
N GLN A 150 24.10 8.76 -10.18
CA GLN A 150 22.75 8.34 -10.59
C GLN A 150 21.75 9.51 -10.54
N HIS A 151 21.95 10.46 -9.63
CA HIS A 151 21.09 11.65 -9.48
C HIS A 151 21.61 12.88 -10.23
N GLY A 152 22.68 12.75 -11.03
CA GLY A 152 23.23 13.85 -11.84
C GLY A 152 23.86 14.98 -11.00
N ILE A 153 24.29 14.69 -9.77
CA ILE A 153 24.88 15.66 -8.83
C ILE A 153 26.30 15.30 -8.40
N ASP A 154 27.01 14.44 -9.15
CA ASP A 154 28.42 14.08 -8.91
C ASP A 154 29.37 15.24 -9.27
N ASN A 155 29.51 16.20 -8.37
CA ASN A 155 30.48 17.28 -8.48
C ASN A 155 30.93 17.80 -7.10
N SER A 156 32.09 18.44 -7.06
CA SER A 156 32.70 18.93 -5.82
C SER A 156 31.81 19.86 -4.98
N ARG A 157 30.96 20.67 -5.62
CA ARG A 157 30.04 21.59 -4.91
C ARG A 157 28.93 20.80 -4.22
N SER A 158 28.26 19.91 -4.95
CA SER A 158 27.19 19.08 -4.40
C SER A 158 27.65 18.23 -3.21
N TYR A 159 28.85 17.64 -3.27
CA TYR A 159 29.42 16.93 -2.11
C TYR A 159 29.66 17.86 -0.91
N ARG A 160 30.20 19.05 -1.14
CA ARG A 160 30.46 20.03 -0.07
C ARG A 160 29.18 20.52 0.58
N ASP A 161 28.17 20.81 -0.23
CA ASP A 161 26.87 21.29 0.25
C ASP A 161 26.15 20.19 1.06
N ALA A 162 26.25 18.93 0.62
CA ALA A 162 25.72 17.77 1.32
C ALA A 162 26.46 17.44 2.64
N ALA A 163 27.73 17.85 2.79
CA ALA A 163 28.56 17.57 3.96
C ALA A 163 28.25 18.43 5.21
N THR A 164 26.99 18.83 5.38
CA THR A 164 26.54 19.62 6.54
C THR A 164 25.60 18.80 7.41
N ASP A 165 25.62 19.04 8.72
CA ASP A 165 24.75 18.33 9.68
C ASP A 165 23.25 18.58 9.40
N LYS A 166 22.92 19.61 8.61
CA LYS A 166 21.56 19.89 8.16
C LYS A 166 21.14 19.06 6.95
N GLN A 167 22.08 18.60 6.13
CA GLN A 167 21.84 17.85 4.89
C GLN A 167 21.91 16.34 5.10
N ILE A 168 22.65 15.87 6.11
CA ILE A 168 22.66 14.48 6.54
C ILE A 168 21.55 14.30 7.58
N ARG A 169 20.51 13.54 7.25
CA ARG A 169 19.37 13.28 8.14
C ARG A 169 19.30 11.80 8.47
N SER A 170 18.83 11.49 9.67
CA SER A 170 18.45 10.13 10.04
C SER A 170 16.93 10.07 10.23
N GLN A 171 16.29 9.11 9.58
CA GLN A 171 14.87 8.81 9.71
C GLN A 171 14.73 7.45 10.38
N THR A 172 13.98 7.39 11.48
CA THR A 172 13.64 6.10 12.09
C THR A 172 12.48 5.46 11.33
N GLY A 173 12.57 4.16 11.07
CA GLY A 173 11.49 3.42 10.43
C GLY A 173 10.22 3.37 11.29
N ILE A 174 9.07 3.26 10.65
CA ILE A 174 7.76 3.23 11.33
C ILE A 174 6.89 2.05 10.87
N ARG A 175 7.50 1.03 10.25
CA ARG A 175 6.78 -0.15 9.73
C ARG A 175 5.80 -0.75 10.73
N GLU A 176 6.20 -0.99 11.97
CA GLU A 176 5.32 -1.59 12.97
C GLU A 176 4.14 -0.67 13.30
N ARG A 177 4.40 0.63 13.52
CA ARG A 177 3.35 1.62 13.78
C ARG A 177 2.38 1.74 12.61
N PHE A 178 2.88 1.72 11.37
CA PHE A 178 2.04 1.77 10.18
C PHE A 178 1.18 0.51 10.03
N GLN A 179 1.75 -0.67 10.27
CA GLN A 179 0.99 -1.93 10.28
C GLN A 179 -0.13 -1.93 11.32
N GLU A 180 0.14 -1.44 12.53
CA GLU A 180 -0.89 -1.24 13.55
C GLU A 180 -1.96 -0.24 13.09
N GLY A 181 -1.56 0.86 12.45
CA GLY A 181 -2.47 1.84 11.88
C GLY A 181 -3.40 1.25 10.82
N ILE A 182 -2.89 0.41 9.93
CA ILE A 182 -3.70 -0.32 8.95
C ILE A 182 -4.73 -1.21 9.66
N GLN A 183 -4.32 -1.97 10.68
CA GLN A 183 -5.24 -2.81 11.45
C GLN A 183 -6.34 -1.99 12.13
N ARG A 184 -5.99 -0.86 12.76
CA ARG A 184 -6.96 0.05 13.40
C ARG A 184 -7.91 0.68 12.38
N SER A 185 -7.39 1.06 11.22
CA SER A 185 -8.17 1.71 10.16
C SER A 185 -9.35 0.85 9.70
N GLY A 186 -9.21 -0.48 9.71
CA GLY A 186 -10.26 -1.41 9.27
C GLY A 186 -11.59 -1.24 10.00
N ARG A 187 -11.59 -0.70 11.22
CA ARG A 187 -12.83 -0.40 11.97
C ARG A 187 -13.61 0.79 11.40
N TYR A 188 -12.92 1.76 10.80
CA TYR A 188 -13.49 3.08 10.47
C TYR A 188 -13.51 3.36 8.97
N LEU A 189 -12.63 2.74 8.19
CA LEU A 189 -12.34 3.12 6.81
C LEU A 189 -13.58 3.06 5.92
N HIS A 190 -14.40 2.03 6.07
CA HIS A 190 -15.64 1.88 5.29
C HIS A 190 -16.62 3.04 5.52
N ALA A 191 -16.86 3.42 6.78
CA ALA A 191 -17.75 4.53 7.11
C ALA A 191 -17.16 5.87 6.63
N ILE A 192 -15.85 6.07 6.76
CA ILE A 192 -15.17 7.27 6.27
C ILE A 192 -15.29 7.37 4.75
N GLU A 193 -15.05 6.29 4.00
CA GLU A 193 -15.19 6.28 2.53
C GLU A 193 -16.63 6.57 2.09
N GLN A 194 -17.63 6.06 2.81
CA GLN A 194 -19.05 6.39 2.55
C GLN A 194 -19.33 7.89 2.75
N ILE A 195 -18.78 8.49 3.81
CA ILE A 195 -18.91 9.94 4.06
C ILE A 195 -18.20 10.73 2.96
N PHE A 196 -17.01 10.31 2.54
CA PHE A 196 -16.26 10.97 1.47
C PHE A 196 -17.03 10.90 0.15
N GLU A 197 -17.59 9.74 -0.20
CA GLU A 197 -18.42 9.57 -1.40
C GLU A 197 -19.68 10.44 -1.36
N GLN A 198 -20.37 10.51 -0.21
CA GLN A 198 -21.53 11.41 -0.03
C GLN A 198 -21.16 12.90 -0.12
N ALA A 199 -19.93 13.24 0.25
CA ALA A 199 -19.40 14.60 0.20
C ALA A 199 -18.67 14.92 -1.12
N ASP A 200 -18.71 14.02 -2.12
CA ASP A 200 -18.00 14.15 -3.40
C ASP A 200 -16.48 14.37 -3.24
N LEU A 201 -15.88 13.69 -2.26
CA LEU A 201 -14.44 13.72 -1.96
C LEU A 201 -13.74 12.44 -2.45
N PRO A 202 -12.49 12.54 -2.95
CA PRO A 202 -11.72 11.37 -3.39
C PRO A 202 -11.50 10.37 -2.25
N LYS A 203 -11.80 9.08 -2.49
CA LYS A 203 -11.69 8.05 -1.45
C LYS A 203 -10.26 7.88 -0.95
N GLY A 204 -9.25 8.12 -1.78
CA GLY A 204 -7.86 8.01 -1.37
C GLY A 204 -7.45 8.99 -0.26
N LEU A 205 -8.13 10.13 -0.11
CA LEU A 205 -7.88 11.07 1.01
C LEU A 205 -8.21 10.47 2.38
N SER A 206 -9.08 9.46 2.44
CA SER A 206 -9.38 8.76 3.70
C SER A 206 -8.19 8.01 4.31
N ARG A 207 -7.05 7.95 3.60
CA ARG A 207 -5.79 7.34 4.08
C ARG A 207 -4.91 8.33 4.83
N LEU A 208 -5.19 9.63 4.78
CA LEU A 208 -4.41 10.65 5.53
C LEU A 208 -4.23 10.31 7.03
N PRO A 209 -5.24 9.77 7.75
CA PRO A 209 -5.06 9.41 9.15
C PRO A 209 -3.97 8.34 9.41
N LEU A 210 -3.56 7.56 8.39
CA LEU A 210 -2.44 6.63 8.52
C LEU A 210 -1.11 7.37 8.73
N VAL A 211 -0.91 8.49 8.03
CA VAL A 211 0.31 9.29 8.10
C VAL A 211 0.28 10.29 9.27
N GLU A 212 -0.90 10.80 9.62
CA GLU A 212 -1.05 11.80 10.69
C GLU A 212 -0.97 11.17 12.09
N SER A 213 -1.80 10.17 12.37
CA SER A 213 -1.85 9.55 13.70
C SER A 213 -1.64 8.03 13.71
N SER A 214 -1.64 7.40 12.53
CA SER A 214 -1.78 5.95 12.39
C SER A 214 -3.12 5.46 12.95
N PHE A 215 -4.20 6.19 12.64
CA PHE A 215 -5.57 5.89 13.10
C PHE A 215 -5.70 5.74 14.64
N ASP A 216 -4.81 6.41 15.39
CA ASP A 216 -4.93 6.49 16.85
C ASP A 216 -5.97 7.55 17.22
N TYR A 217 -7.07 7.10 17.84
CA TYR A 217 -8.18 7.96 18.26
C TYR A 217 -7.85 8.75 19.53
N ASN A 218 -6.82 8.35 20.28
CA ASN A 218 -6.32 9.08 21.44
C ASN A 218 -5.17 10.03 21.08
N ALA A 219 -4.86 10.22 19.79
CA ALA A 219 -3.78 11.09 19.38
C ALA A 219 -4.09 12.54 19.73
N TYR A 220 -3.18 13.17 20.48
CA TYR A 220 -3.19 14.59 20.79
C TYR A 220 -1.81 15.17 20.53
N SER A 221 -1.73 16.27 19.78
CA SER A 221 -0.49 17.00 19.59
C SER A 221 -0.30 18.06 20.67
N SER A 222 0.95 18.48 20.89
CA SER A 222 1.29 19.60 21.78
C SER A 222 0.71 20.94 21.31
N ALA A 223 0.32 21.05 20.04
CA ALA A 223 -0.33 22.22 19.46
C ALA A 223 -1.87 22.17 19.53
N GLY A 224 -2.45 21.12 20.13
CA GLY A 224 -3.89 20.97 20.33
C GLY A 224 -4.66 20.24 19.22
N ALA A 225 -3.95 19.70 18.23
CA ALA A 225 -4.54 18.80 17.22
C ALA A 225 -5.02 17.50 17.89
N ALA A 226 -6.18 16.97 17.49
CA ALA A 226 -6.86 15.91 18.22
C ALA A 226 -7.51 14.87 17.31
N GLY A 227 -7.38 13.60 17.71
CA GLY A 227 -7.99 12.47 17.02
C GLY A 227 -7.20 12.04 15.79
N ILE A 228 -7.86 11.21 14.95
CA ILE A 228 -7.20 10.47 13.88
C ILE A 228 -6.66 11.36 12.75
N TRP A 229 -7.22 12.55 12.59
CA TRP A 229 -6.89 13.49 11.52
C TRP A 229 -5.80 14.51 11.89
N GLN A 230 -5.40 14.56 13.17
CA GLN A 230 -4.52 15.56 13.78
C GLN A 230 -4.88 17.00 13.38
#